data_AF-A0A8S1P8A8-F1
#
_entry.id   AF-A0A8S1P8A8-F1
#
_cell.length_a   1.000
_cell.length_b   1.000
_cell.length_c   1.000
_cell.angle_alpha   90.00
_cell.angle_beta   90.00
_cell.angle_gamma   90.00
#
_symmetry.space_group_name_H-M   'P 1'
#
loop_
_entity.id
_entity.type
_entity.pdbx_description
1 polymer ?
#
loop_
_entity_poly.entity_id
_entity_poly.type
_entity_poly.pdbx_seq_one_letter_code
_entity_poly.pdbx_strand_id
1 'polypeptide(L)'
;MMEHYKGIMLCNRPQASINLDYHKPFVSRVTHAEPLGYNPVKQLQIHQPIKQIKPILSQHKEWLQNFQKHAKEKKTALHYSQVQSRLHPDRYQSNSDNQNQQNDTKIQQTSLHQNQSTKVEEIQQEQLNQQTNKNELGDEIIDDQELNELLDFTKNLDFEQYINDLEVKTVVEALKKRIEEIRIENPQLSQKEATKKALKQNNNNPAQKQIKKHVTIQEEEQLQKNLEKKETNLESVAKKIAEEILQKNKYLRNIHSNISMQKLVETEARRFLQKE
;
A
#
# COMPACT_ATOMS: atom_id res chain seq x y z
N MET A 1 33.99 2.78 76.14
CA MET A 1 34.73 3.42 75.04
C MET A 1 34.39 2.66 73.77
N MET A 2 33.62 3.26 72.86
CA MET A 2 33.14 2.60 71.63
C MET A 2 34.09 2.91 70.47
N GLU A 3 34.60 1.83 69.86
CA GLU A 3 35.46 1.87 68.69
C GLU A 3 34.61 2.12 67.43
N HIS A 4 34.96 3.15 66.66
CA HIS A 4 34.32 3.49 65.39
C HIS A 4 34.97 2.68 64.26
N TYR A 5 34.34 1.58 63.84
CA TYR A 5 34.71 0.86 62.63
C TYR A 5 34.22 1.64 61.40
N LYS A 6 35.11 2.40 60.74
CA LYS A 6 34.83 2.96 59.41
C LYS A 6 34.89 1.82 58.39
N GLY A 7 33.73 1.44 57.85
CA GLY A 7 33.61 0.43 56.81
C GLY A 7 34.40 0.81 55.56
N ILE A 8 35.42 0.01 55.22
CA ILE A 8 36.11 0.06 53.93
C ILE A 8 35.25 -0.76 52.96
N MET A 9 34.51 -0.09 52.09
CA MET A 9 33.83 -0.74 50.97
C MET A 9 34.87 -1.12 49.91
N LEU A 10 35.33 -2.37 49.95
CA LEU A 10 36.10 -3.00 48.89
C LEU A 10 35.19 -3.28 47.68
N CYS A 11 35.10 -2.33 46.76
CA CYS A 11 34.48 -2.59 45.46
C CYS A 11 35.48 -3.34 44.57
N ASN A 12 35.29 -4.66 44.41
CA ASN A 12 35.99 -5.47 43.43
C ASN A 12 35.58 -5.01 42.02
N ARG A 13 36.43 -4.20 41.38
CA ARG A 13 36.27 -3.79 39.98
C ARG A 13 36.64 -4.99 39.09
N PRO A 14 35.73 -5.50 38.24
CA PRO A 14 36.06 -6.61 37.35
C PRO A 14 37.18 -6.17 36.39
N GLN A 15 38.22 -7.00 36.29
CA GLN A 15 39.32 -6.82 35.35
C GLN A 15 38.79 -7.05 33.93
N ALA A 16 38.41 -5.98 33.24
CA ALA A 16 38.30 -6.01 31.79
C ALA A 16 39.73 -6.13 31.23
N SER A 17 40.07 -7.27 30.66
CA SER A 17 41.28 -7.46 29.87
C SER A 17 41.16 -6.63 28.59
N ILE A 18 41.61 -5.39 28.67
CA ILE A 18 41.75 -4.52 27.51
C ILE A 18 42.96 -5.04 26.73
N ASN A 19 42.71 -5.78 25.65
CA ASN A 19 43.71 -6.02 24.61
C ASN A 19 44.08 -4.66 24.00
N LEU A 20 45.16 -4.06 24.53
CA LEU A 20 45.78 -2.87 23.98
C LEU A 20 46.51 -3.27 22.70
N ASP A 21 45.86 -3.03 21.57
CA ASP A 21 46.46 -3.13 20.25
C ASP A 21 47.40 -1.92 20.08
N TYR A 22 48.69 -2.12 20.37
CA TYR A 22 49.72 -1.07 20.46
C TYR A 22 50.08 -0.40 19.12
N HIS A 23 49.37 -0.69 18.03
CA HIS A 23 49.69 -0.15 16.70
C HIS A 23 48.69 0.87 16.16
N LYS A 24 47.71 1.33 16.97
CA LYS A 24 46.77 2.36 16.54
C LYS A 24 47.11 3.71 17.16
N PRO A 25 47.68 4.68 16.40
CA PRO A 25 47.91 6.00 16.94
C PRO A 25 46.58 6.63 17.35
N PHE A 26 46.64 7.35 18.47
CA PHE A 26 45.53 8.07 19.06
C PHE A 26 44.84 8.91 17.98
N VAL A 27 43.57 8.60 17.65
CA VAL A 27 42.79 9.41 16.72
C VAL A 27 42.42 10.70 17.44
N SER A 28 43.37 11.64 17.45
CA SER A 28 43.12 13.04 17.77
C SER A 28 42.01 13.52 16.84
N ARG A 29 40.91 14.03 17.41
CA ARG A 29 39.80 14.65 16.66
C ARG A 29 40.21 15.96 15.95
N VAL A 30 41.50 16.24 15.83
CA VAL A 30 42.04 17.34 15.05
C VAL A 30 42.40 16.80 13.68
N THR A 31 41.53 17.06 12.70
CA THR A 31 41.84 16.94 11.28
C THR A 31 43.17 17.62 11.02
N HIS A 32 44.19 16.87 10.61
CA HIS A 32 45.49 17.45 10.25
C HIS A 32 45.24 18.40 9.08
N ALA A 33 45.62 19.66 9.22
CA ALA A 33 45.56 20.61 8.11
C ALA A 33 46.41 20.04 6.97
N GLU A 34 45.80 19.90 5.80
CA GLU A 34 46.46 19.41 4.59
C GLU A 34 47.74 20.23 4.37
N PRO A 35 48.93 19.61 4.30
CA PRO A 35 50.18 20.34 4.19
C PRO A 35 50.20 21.11 2.87
N LEU A 36 49.99 22.44 2.96
CA LEU A 36 50.14 23.36 1.86
C LEU A 36 51.57 23.24 1.29
N GLY A 37 51.69 22.78 0.06
CA GLY A 37 52.97 22.70 -0.65
C GLY A 37 53.20 21.42 -1.45
N TYR A 38 52.36 20.40 -1.31
CA TYR A 38 52.37 19.27 -2.24
C TYR A 38 51.49 19.57 -3.44
N ASN A 39 52.08 19.49 -4.63
CA ASN A 39 51.34 19.56 -5.89
C ASN A 39 50.29 18.43 -5.84
N PRO A 40 48.98 18.71 -6.00
CA PRO A 40 47.96 17.68 -5.87
C PRO A 40 48.34 16.51 -6.78
N VAL A 41 48.49 15.32 -6.19
CA VAL A 41 48.80 14.11 -6.95
C VAL A 41 47.72 14.02 -8.02
N LYS A 42 48.12 14.11 -9.30
CA LYS A 42 47.18 13.95 -10.42
C LYS A 42 46.40 12.68 -10.13
N GLN A 43 45.10 12.83 -9.84
CA GLN A 43 44.23 11.69 -9.64
C GLN A 43 44.44 10.81 -10.85
N LEU A 44 45.11 9.67 -10.65
CA LEU A 44 45.21 8.66 -11.68
C LEU A 44 43.77 8.30 -11.95
N GLN A 45 43.22 8.82 -13.04
CA GLN A 45 41.92 8.38 -13.53
C GLN A 45 42.16 6.93 -13.90
N ILE A 46 41.88 6.05 -12.94
CA ILE A 46 41.73 4.64 -13.19
C ILE A 46 40.59 4.61 -14.19
N HIS A 47 40.94 4.55 -15.48
CA HIS A 47 40.00 4.27 -16.55
C HIS A 47 39.48 2.88 -16.25
N GLN A 48 38.40 2.83 -15.45
CA GLN A 48 37.62 1.62 -15.28
C GLN A 48 37.31 1.14 -16.69
N PRO A 49 37.60 -0.13 -17.04
CA PRO A 49 37.27 -0.63 -18.35
C PRO A 49 35.79 -0.35 -18.58
N ILE A 50 35.48 0.40 -19.64
CA ILE A 50 34.11 0.74 -20.00
C ILE A 50 33.41 -0.60 -20.18
N LYS A 51 32.62 -1.00 -19.19
CA LYS A 51 31.87 -2.25 -19.23
C LYS A 51 31.00 -2.13 -20.47
N GLN A 52 31.22 -2.98 -21.46
CA GLN A 52 30.39 -3.03 -22.66
C GLN A 52 28.97 -3.30 -22.19
N ILE A 53 28.16 -2.24 -22.13
CA ILE A 53 26.76 -2.33 -21.76
C ILE A 53 26.15 -3.20 -22.85
N LYS A 54 25.62 -4.37 -22.48
CA LYS A 54 24.96 -5.26 -23.42
C LYS A 54 23.95 -4.42 -24.22
N PRO A 55 23.92 -4.49 -25.55
CA PRO A 55 23.11 -3.58 -26.40
C PRO A 55 21.63 -3.57 -26.00
N ILE A 56 21.13 -4.71 -25.50
CA ILE A 56 19.79 -4.88 -24.93
C ILE A 56 19.50 -3.91 -23.78
N LEU A 57 20.46 -3.68 -22.88
CA LEU A 57 20.29 -2.75 -21.75
C LEU A 57 20.25 -1.30 -22.22
N SER A 58 20.97 -0.96 -23.29
CA SER A 58 20.90 0.38 -23.89
C SER A 58 19.55 0.62 -24.55
N GLN A 59 19.08 -0.35 -25.34
CA GLN A 59 17.76 -0.30 -25.98
C GLN A 59 16.63 -0.24 -24.95
N HIS A 60 16.71 -1.02 -23.88
CA HIS A 60 15.71 -0.98 -22.81
C HIS A 60 15.72 0.36 -22.07
N LYS A 61 16.89 0.93 -21.81
CA LYS A 61 17.02 2.26 -21.21
C LYS A 61 16.39 3.35 -22.11
N GLU A 62 16.67 3.30 -23.41
CA GLU A 62 16.07 4.21 -24.38
C GLU A 62 14.55 4.05 -24.46
N TRP A 63 14.07 2.80 -24.47
CA TRP A 63 12.65 2.50 -24.41
C TRP A 63 11.98 3.05 -23.15
N LEU A 64 12.59 2.89 -21.97
CA LEU A 64 12.08 3.46 -20.72
C LEU A 64 12.02 4.98 -20.75
N GLN A 65 13.02 5.64 -21.35
CA GLN A 65 13.01 7.10 -21.52
C GLN A 65 11.89 7.56 -22.46
N ASN A 66 11.72 6.88 -23.60
CA ASN A 66 10.65 7.16 -24.54
C ASN A 66 9.27 6.89 -23.93
N PHE A 67 9.12 5.80 -23.18
CA PHE A 67 7.90 5.45 -22.47
C PHE A 67 7.55 6.51 -21.42
N GLN A 68 8.53 6.96 -20.63
CA GLN A 68 8.34 8.02 -19.64
C GLN A 68 7.93 9.34 -20.31
N LYS A 69 8.54 9.68 -21.45
CA LYS A 69 8.17 10.85 -22.26
C LYS A 69 6.72 10.75 -22.75
N HIS A 70 6.35 9.62 -23.36
CA HIS A 70 5.00 9.38 -23.85
C HIS A 70 3.95 9.42 -22.72
N ALA A 71 4.27 8.85 -21.55
CA ALA A 71 3.40 8.91 -20.38
C ALA A 71 3.18 10.34 -19.88
N LYS A 72 4.23 11.19 -19.92
CA LYS A 72 4.11 12.62 -19.59
C LYS A 72 3.27 13.37 -20.62
N GLU A 73 3.54 13.16 -21.92
CA GLU A 73 2.80 13.78 -23.02
C GLU A 73 1.30 13.44 -22.97
N LYS A 74 0.96 12.17 -22.73
CA LYS A 74 -0.43 11.72 -22.57
C LYS A 74 -1.11 12.40 -21.38
N LYS A 75 -0.43 12.53 -20.24
CA LYS A 75 -0.96 13.26 -19.07
C LYS A 75 -1.17 14.74 -19.36
N THR A 76 -0.22 15.39 -20.03
CA THR A 76 -0.35 16.81 -20.41
C THR A 76 -1.45 17.04 -21.45
N ALA A 77 -1.61 16.13 -22.40
CA ALA A 77 -2.67 16.19 -23.41
C ALA A 77 -4.06 16.02 -22.78
N LEU A 78 -4.21 15.08 -21.84
CA LEU A 78 -5.45 14.92 -21.07
C LEU A 78 -5.77 16.18 -20.25
N HIS A 79 -4.78 16.73 -19.53
CA HIS A 79 -4.97 17.96 -18.77
C HIS A 79 -5.36 19.13 -19.69
N TYR A 80 -4.68 19.30 -20.83
CA TYR A 80 -5.00 20.34 -21.80
C TYR A 80 -6.42 20.19 -22.38
N SER A 81 -6.81 18.97 -22.77
CA SER A 81 -8.17 18.65 -23.24
C SER A 81 -9.22 18.97 -22.17
N GLN A 82 -8.96 18.61 -20.91
CA GLN A 82 -9.85 18.92 -19.79
C GLN A 82 -9.98 20.43 -19.52
N VAL A 83 -8.90 21.20 -19.71
CA VAL A 83 -8.95 22.66 -19.61
C VAL A 83 -9.71 23.25 -20.80
N GLN A 84 -9.52 22.73 -22.01
CA GLN A 84 -10.24 23.20 -23.20
C GLN A 84 -11.75 22.93 -23.11
N SER A 85 -12.17 21.76 -22.62
CA SER A 85 -13.60 21.45 -22.42
C SER A 85 -14.25 22.35 -21.37
N ARG A 86 -13.49 22.81 -20.37
CA ARG A 86 -13.96 23.80 -19.38
C ARG A 86 -14.09 25.21 -19.96
N LEU A 87 -13.26 25.59 -20.94
CA LEU A 87 -13.28 26.93 -21.55
C LEU A 87 -14.34 27.08 -22.65
N HIS A 88 -14.71 25.99 -23.32
CA HIS A 88 -15.72 26.01 -24.39
C HIS A 88 -16.78 24.90 -24.23
N PRO A 89 -17.64 24.96 -23.19
CA PRO A 89 -18.70 23.97 -22.99
C PRO A 89 -19.71 23.95 -24.16
N ASP A 90 -19.99 25.10 -24.75
CA ASP A 90 -21.05 25.26 -25.78
C ASP A 90 -20.71 24.60 -27.12
N ARG A 91 -19.42 24.38 -27.42
CA ARG A 91 -18.99 23.81 -28.73
C ARG A 91 -19.10 22.29 -28.78
N TYR A 92 -19.10 21.63 -27.62
CA TYR A 92 -19.17 20.17 -27.53
C TYR A 92 -20.61 19.65 -27.50
N GLN A 93 -21.57 20.42 -26.97
CA GLN A 93 -23.00 20.08 -27.06
C GLN A 93 -23.54 20.18 -28.50
N SER A 94 -23.10 21.18 -29.28
CA SER A 94 -23.61 21.34 -30.64
C SER A 94 -23.16 20.26 -31.65
N ASN A 95 -22.09 19.51 -31.36
CA ASN A 95 -21.62 18.44 -32.24
C ASN A 95 -22.27 17.08 -31.96
N SER A 96 -22.70 16.80 -30.71
CA SER A 96 -23.48 15.59 -30.40
C SER A 96 -24.89 15.66 -30.98
N ASP A 97 -25.49 16.86 -30.99
CA ASP A 97 -26.87 17.03 -31.45
C ASP A 97 -27.00 16.98 -32.99
N ASN A 98 -25.96 17.38 -33.72
CA ASN A 98 -25.94 17.33 -35.19
C ASN A 98 -25.65 15.93 -35.76
N GLN A 99 -24.88 15.08 -35.07
CA GLN A 99 -24.64 13.71 -35.53
C GLN A 99 -25.86 12.80 -35.34
N ASN A 100 -26.66 13.00 -34.28
CA ASN A 100 -27.92 12.26 -34.12
C ASN A 100 -28.98 12.69 -35.15
N GLN A 101 -29.06 13.98 -35.51
CA GLN A 101 -30.04 14.45 -36.50
C GLN A 101 -29.73 14.02 -37.95
N GLN A 102 -28.45 13.84 -38.32
CA GLN A 102 -28.07 13.37 -39.66
C GLN A 102 -28.30 11.86 -39.84
N ASN A 103 -28.25 11.06 -38.77
CA ASN A 103 -28.54 9.64 -38.83
C ASN A 103 -30.06 9.37 -38.98
N ASP A 104 -30.91 10.19 -38.35
CA ASP A 104 -32.37 10.05 -38.50
C ASP A 104 -32.89 10.48 -39.88
N THR A 105 -32.26 11.45 -40.54
CA THR A 105 -32.67 11.88 -41.89
C THR A 105 -32.21 10.91 -42.99
N LYS A 106 -31.13 10.17 -42.79
CA LYS A 106 -30.63 9.18 -43.76
C LYS A 106 -31.43 7.87 -43.74
N ILE A 107 -32.08 7.54 -42.62
CA ILE A 107 -32.93 6.35 -42.46
C ILE A 107 -34.32 6.54 -43.14
N GLN A 108 -34.78 7.78 -43.31
CA GLN A 108 -36.08 8.05 -43.95
C GLN A 108 -36.03 8.20 -45.48
N GLN A 109 -34.86 8.38 -46.08
CA GLN A 109 -34.74 8.56 -47.54
C GLN A 109 -34.50 7.26 -48.33
N THR A 110 -34.06 6.18 -47.67
CA THR A 110 -33.80 4.89 -48.33
C THR A 110 -35.04 4.00 -48.52
N SER A 111 -36.24 4.46 -48.15
CA SER A 111 -37.48 3.68 -48.25
C SER A 111 -38.35 3.96 -49.49
N LEU A 112 -37.88 4.74 -50.48
CA LEU A 112 -38.75 5.20 -51.59
C LEU A 112 -38.27 4.98 -53.03
N HIS A 113 -37.18 4.25 -53.29
CA HIS A 113 -36.81 3.88 -54.67
C HIS A 113 -36.57 2.38 -54.82
N GLN A 114 -37.66 1.63 -54.91
CA GLN A 114 -37.68 0.40 -55.70
C GLN A 114 -37.91 0.80 -57.16
N ASN A 115 -36.94 0.54 -58.04
CA ASN A 115 -37.25 0.04 -59.38
C ASN A 115 -36.00 -0.51 -60.10
N GLN A 116 -36.08 -1.83 -60.28
CA GLN A 116 -35.73 -2.58 -61.49
C GLN A 116 -34.26 -2.86 -61.82
N SER A 117 -33.97 -4.16 -61.73
CA SER A 117 -33.17 -4.94 -62.69
C SER A 117 -31.65 -4.86 -62.56
N THR A 118 -31.11 -5.64 -61.62
CA THR A 118 -30.01 -6.63 -61.80
C THR A 118 -29.48 -6.99 -60.40
N LYS A 119 -30.08 -7.98 -59.72
CA LYS A 119 -29.62 -8.35 -58.37
C LYS A 119 -29.95 -9.81 -58.04
N VAL A 120 -29.10 -10.73 -58.49
CA VAL A 120 -29.08 -12.10 -57.94
C VAL A 120 -27.68 -12.43 -57.37
N GLU A 121 -26.60 -11.83 -57.88
CA GLU A 121 -25.24 -12.05 -57.32
C GLU A 121 -24.85 -11.07 -56.20
N GLU A 122 -25.46 -9.89 -56.11
CA GLU A 122 -25.09 -8.88 -55.10
C GLU A 122 -25.81 -9.08 -53.75
N ILE A 123 -26.94 -9.79 -53.71
CA ILE A 123 -27.67 -10.07 -52.45
C ILE A 123 -26.93 -11.10 -51.59
N GLN A 124 -26.18 -12.02 -52.20
CA GLN A 124 -25.43 -13.03 -51.47
C GLN A 124 -24.14 -12.48 -50.85
N GLN A 125 -23.49 -11.50 -51.49
CA GLN A 125 -22.35 -10.79 -50.88
C GLN A 125 -22.78 -9.77 -49.82
N GLU A 126 -23.92 -9.11 -49.99
CA GLU A 126 -24.41 -8.12 -49.02
C GLU A 126 -24.97 -8.75 -47.72
N GLN A 127 -25.52 -9.98 -47.80
CA GLN A 127 -25.89 -10.75 -46.60
C GLN A 127 -24.66 -11.35 -45.88
N LEU A 128 -23.62 -11.76 -46.62
CA LEU A 128 -22.36 -12.21 -46.02
C LEU A 128 -21.62 -11.05 -45.34
N ASN A 129 -21.56 -9.86 -45.97
CA ASN A 129 -20.97 -8.65 -45.39
C ASN A 129 -21.79 -8.10 -44.21
N GLN A 130 -23.11 -8.26 -44.17
CA GLN A 130 -23.91 -7.88 -43.00
C GLN A 130 -23.74 -8.84 -41.81
N GLN A 131 -23.36 -10.10 -42.06
CA GLN A 131 -23.03 -11.06 -41.00
C GLN A 131 -21.59 -10.88 -40.49
N THR A 132 -20.61 -10.59 -41.35
CA THR A 132 -19.24 -10.29 -40.91
C THR A 132 -19.17 -8.99 -40.11
N ASN A 133 -19.85 -7.92 -40.56
CA ASN A 133 -19.89 -6.65 -39.81
C ASN A 133 -20.60 -6.76 -38.45
N LYS A 134 -21.58 -7.68 -38.28
CA LYS A 134 -22.25 -7.90 -36.98
C LYS A 134 -21.40 -8.73 -36.02
N ASN A 135 -20.58 -9.64 -36.55
CA ASN A 135 -19.65 -10.43 -35.74
C ASN A 135 -18.44 -9.58 -35.34
N GLU A 136 -17.88 -8.77 -36.24
CA GLU A 136 -16.77 -7.85 -35.94
C GLU A 136 -17.17 -6.77 -34.92
N LEU A 137 -18.38 -6.20 -35.03
CA LEU A 137 -18.87 -5.24 -34.04
C LEU A 137 -19.20 -5.90 -32.70
N GLY A 138 -19.61 -7.18 -32.72
CA GLY A 138 -19.85 -7.97 -31.52
C GLY A 138 -18.54 -8.31 -30.80
N ASP A 139 -17.51 -8.70 -31.55
CA ASP A 139 -16.17 -8.97 -31.04
C ASP A 139 -15.51 -7.70 -30.48
N GLU A 140 -15.63 -6.54 -31.15
CA GLU A 140 -15.12 -5.27 -30.61
C GLU A 140 -15.84 -4.84 -29.31
N ILE A 141 -17.16 -5.06 -29.20
CA ILE A 141 -17.93 -4.75 -27.99
C ILE A 141 -17.58 -5.71 -26.84
N ILE A 142 -17.34 -6.98 -27.15
CA ILE A 142 -16.89 -7.98 -26.16
C ILE A 142 -15.48 -7.62 -25.68
N ASP A 143 -14.57 -7.26 -26.60
CA ASP A 143 -13.22 -6.82 -26.27
C ASP A 143 -13.23 -5.55 -25.41
N ASP A 144 -14.12 -4.59 -25.70
CA ASP A 144 -14.30 -3.39 -24.88
C ASP A 144 -14.88 -3.71 -23.49
N GLN A 145 -15.75 -4.71 -23.37
CA GLN A 145 -16.30 -5.15 -22.09
C GLN A 145 -15.23 -5.88 -21.26
N GLU A 146 -14.47 -6.80 -21.86
CA GLU A 146 -13.35 -7.49 -21.20
C GLU A 146 -12.24 -6.50 -20.81
N LEU A 147 -11.97 -5.51 -21.66
CA LEU A 147 -11.02 -4.45 -21.37
C LEU A 147 -11.48 -3.60 -20.18
N ASN A 148 -12.77 -3.28 -20.10
CA ASN A 148 -13.33 -2.56 -18.96
C ASN A 148 -13.31 -3.40 -17.68
N GLU A 149 -13.60 -4.69 -17.76
CA GLU A 149 -13.50 -5.62 -16.62
C GLU A 149 -12.05 -5.72 -16.13
N LEU A 150 -11.08 -5.80 -17.04
CA LEU A 150 -9.66 -5.79 -16.70
C LEU A 150 -9.21 -4.44 -16.13
N LEU A 151 -9.77 -3.34 -16.63
CA LEU A 151 -9.54 -2.00 -16.09
C LEU A 151 -10.08 -1.86 -14.67
N ASP A 152 -11.25 -2.45 -14.38
CA ASP A 152 -11.86 -2.40 -13.05
C ASP A 152 -11.18 -3.35 -12.06
N PHE A 153 -10.75 -4.53 -12.51
CA PHE A 153 -9.91 -5.43 -11.72
C PHE A 153 -8.59 -4.76 -11.33
N THR A 154 -7.92 -4.08 -12.26
CA THR A 154 -6.65 -3.39 -11.98
C THR A 154 -6.81 -2.16 -11.09
N LYS A 155 -7.95 -1.45 -11.15
CA LYS A 155 -8.27 -0.37 -10.21
C LYS A 155 -8.61 -0.86 -8.81
N ASN A 156 -9.25 -2.02 -8.72
CA ASN A 156 -9.72 -2.59 -7.45
C ASN A 156 -8.74 -3.61 -6.85
N LEU A 157 -7.57 -3.79 -7.45
CA LEU A 157 -6.49 -4.63 -6.95
C LEU A 157 -5.84 -3.97 -5.74
N ASP A 158 -6.22 -4.41 -4.54
CA ASP A 158 -5.59 -3.98 -3.30
C ASP A 158 -4.32 -4.80 -3.01
N PHE A 159 -3.21 -4.32 -3.58
CA PHE A 159 -1.90 -4.92 -3.34
C PHE A 159 -1.47 -4.84 -1.87
N GLU A 160 -1.92 -3.82 -1.14
CA GLU A 160 -1.55 -3.64 0.26
C GLU A 160 -2.18 -4.72 1.12
N GLN A 161 -3.46 -5.03 0.89
CA GLN A 161 -4.14 -6.14 1.57
C GLN A 161 -3.46 -7.48 1.27
N TYR A 162 -3.12 -7.75 0.00
CA TYR A 162 -2.45 -8.98 -0.38
C TYR A 162 -1.04 -9.11 0.23
N ILE A 163 -0.29 -8.00 0.27
CA ILE A 163 1.04 -7.96 0.90
C ILE A 163 0.91 -8.17 2.41
N ASN A 164 -0.04 -7.51 3.07
CA ASN A 164 -0.30 -7.71 4.50
C ASN A 164 -0.62 -9.18 4.81
N ASP A 165 -1.44 -9.83 3.99
CA ASP A 165 -1.75 -11.25 4.16
C ASP A 165 -0.51 -12.15 3.98
N LEU A 166 0.40 -11.80 3.08
CA LEU A 166 1.68 -12.51 2.93
C LEU A 166 2.59 -12.28 4.13
N GLU A 167 2.70 -11.06 4.62
CA GLU A 167 3.49 -10.74 5.82
C GLU A 167 2.96 -11.51 7.03
N VAL A 168 1.64 -11.52 7.24
CA VAL A 168 1.01 -12.30 8.31
C VAL A 168 1.27 -13.79 8.13
N LYS A 169 1.17 -14.33 6.91
CA LYS A 169 1.51 -15.75 6.64
C LYS A 169 2.95 -16.06 7.01
N THR A 170 3.91 -15.21 6.61
CA THR A 170 5.34 -15.42 6.93
C THR A 170 5.60 -15.34 8.43
N VAL A 171 4.96 -14.41 9.14
CA VAL A 171 5.08 -14.28 10.60
C VAL A 171 4.47 -15.50 11.29
N VAL A 172 3.30 -15.97 10.85
CA VAL A 172 2.66 -17.18 11.39
C VAL A 172 3.52 -18.42 11.15
N GLU A 173 4.14 -18.54 9.98
CA GLU A 173 5.06 -19.63 9.67
C GLU A 173 6.30 -19.60 10.57
N ALA A 174 6.90 -18.42 10.76
CA ALA A 174 8.04 -18.22 11.67
C ALA A 174 7.67 -18.57 13.12
N LEU A 175 6.48 -18.17 13.58
CA LEU A 175 5.96 -18.55 14.90
C LEU A 175 5.74 -20.05 15.03
N LYS A 176 5.15 -20.71 14.03
CA LYS A 176 4.98 -22.17 14.01
C LYS A 176 6.31 -22.89 14.13
N LYS A 177 7.32 -22.46 13.34
CA LYS A 177 8.67 -23.00 13.42
C LYS A 177 9.26 -22.81 14.81
N ARG A 178 9.11 -21.62 15.39
CA ARG A 178 9.61 -21.33 16.74
C ARG A 178 8.93 -22.17 17.82
N ILE A 179 7.63 -22.39 17.71
CA ILE A 179 6.88 -23.25 18.62
C ILE A 179 7.38 -24.69 18.52
N GLU A 180 7.66 -25.19 17.31
CA GLU A 180 8.19 -26.54 17.12
C GLU A 180 9.60 -26.68 17.69
N GLU A 181 10.48 -25.70 17.49
CA GLU A 181 11.80 -25.65 18.13
C GLU A 181 11.69 -25.71 19.66
N ILE A 182 10.83 -24.88 20.26
CA ILE A 182 10.59 -24.87 21.72
C ILE A 182 10.03 -26.22 22.19
N ARG A 183 9.20 -26.88 21.39
CA ARG A 183 8.62 -28.19 21.70
C ARG A 183 9.69 -29.28 21.73
N ILE A 184 10.65 -29.23 20.81
CA ILE A 184 11.81 -30.14 20.76
C ILE A 184 12.75 -29.87 21.95
N GLU A 185 13.04 -28.59 22.24
CA GLU A 185 13.94 -28.18 23.33
C GLU A 185 13.36 -28.47 24.73
N ASN A 186 12.03 -28.42 24.89
CA ASN A 186 11.34 -28.62 26.16
C ASN A 186 10.17 -29.62 26.07
N PRO A 187 10.44 -30.94 26.00
CA PRO A 187 9.40 -31.97 25.86
C PRO A 187 8.39 -32.00 27.03
N GLN A 188 8.73 -31.45 28.20
CA GLN A 188 7.81 -31.35 29.35
C GLN A 188 6.69 -30.30 29.16
N LEU A 189 6.86 -29.29 28.29
CA LEU A 189 5.84 -28.28 28.00
C LEU A 189 4.70 -28.86 27.14
N SER A 190 5.02 -29.75 26.19
CA SER A 190 4.04 -30.43 25.34
C SER A 190 3.03 -31.27 26.13
N GLN A 191 3.45 -31.84 27.27
CA GLN A 191 2.56 -32.63 28.14
C GLN A 191 1.62 -31.73 28.97
N LYS A 192 2.08 -30.55 29.39
CA LYS A 192 1.27 -29.56 30.13
C LYS A 192 0.25 -28.82 29.25
N GLU A 193 0.51 -28.71 27.95
CA GLU A 193 -0.45 -28.14 27.00
C GLU A 193 -1.59 -29.11 26.64
N ALA A 194 -1.31 -30.42 26.55
CA ALA A 194 -2.32 -31.45 26.34
C ALA A 194 -3.32 -31.50 27.52
N THR A 195 -2.83 -31.39 28.76
CA THR A 195 -3.68 -31.36 29.95
C THR A 195 -4.49 -30.06 30.07
N LYS A 196 -3.95 -28.92 29.67
CA LYS A 196 -4.70 -27.64 29.59
C LYS A 196 -5.78 -27.63 28.49
N LYS A 197 -5.54 -28.26 27.34
CA LYS A 197 -6.56 -28.39 26.28
C LYS A 197 -7.71 -29.31 26.71
N ALA A 198 -7.41 -30.40 27.43
CA ALA A 198 -8.43 -31.27 28.02
C ALA A 198 -9.28 -30.55 29.08
N LEU A 199 -8.67 -29.67 29.92
CA LEU A 199 -9.41 -28.88 30.92
C LEU A 199 -10.35 -27.82 30.31
N LYS A 200 -10.01 -27.24 29.14
CA LYS A 200 -10.84 -26.22 28.49
C LYS A 200 -12.06 -26.79 27.75
N GLN A 201 -12.05 -28.07 27.38
CA GLN A 201 -13.20 -28.71 26.72
C GLN A 201 -14.36 -29.01 27.69
N ASN A 202 -14.13 -28.98 29.01
CA ASN A 202 -15.15 -29.33 30.00
C ASN A 202 -16.03 -28.16 30.47
N ASN A 203 -15.83 -26.94 29.96
CA ASN A 203 -16.60 -25.74 30.33
C ASN A 203 -17.57 -25.23 29.25
N ASN A 204 -17.76 -25.97 28.15
CA ASN A 204 -18.74 -25.62 27.13
C ASN A 204 -19.99 -26.49 27.26
N ASN A 205 -20.84 -26.14 28.23
CA ASN A 205 -22.19 -26.67 28.33
C ASN A 205 -23.07 -26.01 27.25
N PRO A 206 -23.73 -26.76 26.34
CA PRO A 206 -24.44 -26.22 25.17
C PRO A 206 -25.91 -25.86 25.47
N ALA A 207 -26.17 -25.21 26.61
CA ALA A 207 -27.52 -24.89 27.06
C ALA A 207 -27.71 -23.39 27.30
N GLN A 208 -27.45 -22.55 26.28
CA GLN A 208 -27.94 -21.16 26.22
C GLN A 208 -27.57 -20.51 24.87
N LYS A 209 -28.28 -20.84 23.78
CA LYS A 209 -28.33 -19.98 22.58
C LYS A 209 -29.49 -20.35 21.64
N GLN A 210 -30.71 -20.27 22.16
CA GLN A 210 -31.91 -20.25 21.32
C GLN A 210 -32.97 -19.32 21.91
N ILE A 211 -32.78 -18.00 21.90
CA ILE A 211 -33.92 -17.08 21.91
C ILE A 211 -33.52 -15.78 21.18
N LYS A 212 -34.44 -15.32 20.31
CA LYS A 212 -34.63 -13.96 19.76
C LYS A 212 -34.04 -13.67 18.39
N LYS A 213 -34.73 -14.22 17.37
CA LYS A 213 -35.13 -13.41 16.20
C LYS A 213 -36.43 -12.67 16.56
N HIS A 214 -36.56 -11.44 16.06
CA HIS A 214 -37.72 -10.52 16.11
C HIS A 214 -37.67 -9.45 17.21
N VAL A 215 -37.37 -8.20 16.81
CA VAL A 215 -38.11 -6.94 17.04
C VAL A 215 -37.17 -5.75 16.77
N THR A 216 -37.47 -5.09 15.66
CA THR A 216 -37.04 -3.81 15.11
C THR A 216 -37.19 -2.64 16.11
N ILE A 217 -36.29 -1.64 16.01
CA ILE A 217 -36.33 -0.24 16.50
C ILE A 217 -35.61 0.15 17.83
N GLN A 218 -35.17 -0.75 18.71
CA GLN A 218 -34.43 -0.35 19.94
C GLN A 218 -32.89 -0.45 19.86
N GLU A 219 -32.34 -0.86 18.72
CA GLU A 219 -30.92 -1.20 18.58
C GLU A 219 -30.03 0.01 18.23
N GLU A 220 -30.59 1.06 17.65
CA GLU A 220 -29.83 2.24 17.21
C GLU A 220 -29.34 3.12 18.39
N GLU A 221 -30.17 3.24 19.45
CA GLU A 221 -29.82 4.04 20.65
C GLU A 221 -28.79 3.32 21.55
N GLN A 222 -28.74 1.98 21.53
CA GLN A 222 -27.74 1.19 22.26
C GLN A 222 -26.40 1.12 21.53
N LEU A 223 -26.38 1.26 20.21
CA LEU A 223 -25.14 1.38 19.42
C LEU A 223 -24.46 2.74 19.66
N GLN A 224 -25.22 3.84 19.75
CA GLN A 224 -24.67 5.16 20.08
C GLN A 224 -24.08 5.23 21.49
N LYS A 225 -24.78 4.71 22.51
CA LYS A 225 -24.22 4.65 23.88
C LYS A 225 -22.99 3.74 24.01
N ASN A 226 -22.82 2.76 23.12
CA ASN A 226 -21.61 1.92 23.08
C ASN A 226 -20.48 2.57 22.26
N LEU A 227 -20.78 3.36 21.24
CA LEU A 227 -19.80 4.17 20.51
C LEU A 227 -19.20 5.27 21.40
N GLU A 228 -20.04 6.02 22.12
CA GLU A 228 -19.58 7.08 23.04
C GLU A 228 -18.68 6.52 24.18
N LYS A 229 -19.01 5.33 24.70
CA LYS A 229 -18.16 4.63 25.69
C LYS A 229 -16.84 4.12 25.11
N LYS A 230 -16.79 3.80 23.81
CA LYS A 230 -15.55 3.45 23.12
C LYS A 230 -14.70 4.68 22.82
N GLU A 231 -15.32 5.78 22.40
CA GLU A 231 -14.62 7.05 22.15
C GLU A 231 -13.97 7.62 23.42
N THR A 232 -14.67 7.60 24.56
CA THR A 232 -14.10 8.04 25.84
C THR A 232 -12.93 7.16 26.31
N ASN A 233 -12.95 5.86 25.99
CA ASN A 233 -11.84 4.96 26.31
C ASN A 233 -10.62 5.22 25.42
N LEU A 234 -10.85 5.42 24.12
CA LEU A 234 -9.82 5.78 23.14
C LEU A 234 -9.14 7.11 23.49
N GLU A 235 -9.91 8.13 23.88
CA GLU A 235 -9.36 9.43 24.24
C GLU A 235 -8.48 9.34 25.52
N SER A 236 -8.92 8.58 26.52
CA SER A 236 -8.13 8.31 27.74
C SER A 236 -6.84 7.54 27.44
N VAL A 237 -6.87 6.56 26.53
CA VAL A 237 -5.70 5.80 26.09
C VAL A 237 -4.74 6.69 25.28
N ALA A 238 -5.26 7.47 24.34
CA ALA A 238 -4.48 8.41 23.52
C ALA A 238 -3.77 9.45 24.39
N LYS A 239 -4.43 9.94 25.45
CA LYS A 239 -3.82 10.87 26.41
C LYS A 239 -2.62 10.25 27.13
N LYS A 240 -2.73 9.02 27.60
CA LYS A 240 -1.62 8.30 28.28
C LYS A 240 -0.45 8.06 27.32
N ILE A 241 -0.73 7.65 26.09
CA ILE A 241 0.29 7.41 25.07
C ILE A 241 1.00 8.72 24.68
N ALA A 242 0.26 9.80 24.48
CA ALA A 242 0.83 11.11 24.16
C ALA A 242 1.78 11.61 25.27
N GLU A 243 1.37 11.44 26.53
CA GLU A 243 2.20 11.80 27.67
C GLU A 243 3.48 10.95 27.74
N GLU A 244 3.37 9.64 27.49
CA GLU A 244 4.51 8.73 27.43
C GLU A 244 5.48 9.07 26.28
N ILE A 245 4.97 9.41 25.09
CA ILE A 245 5.79 9.80 23.92
C ILE A 245 6.57 11.08 24.22
N LEU A 246 5.91 12.08 24.83
CA LEU A 246 6.54 13.35 25.18
C LEU A 246 7.50 13.23 26.37
N GLN A 247 7.28 12.29 27.29
CA GLN A 247 8.22 11.99 28.38
C GLN A 247 9.49 11.31 27.84
N LYS A 248 9.35 10.35 26.91
CA LYS A 248 10.48 9.62 26.31
C LYS A 248 11.29 10.49 25.35
N ASN A 249 10.66 11.44 24.67
CA ASN A 249 11.31 12.28 23.65
C ASN A 249 11.35 13.76 24.04
N LYS A 250 12.46 14.18 24.65
CA LYS A 250 12.67 15.60 25.05
C LYS A 250 12.55 16.59 23.88
N TYR A 251 12.98 16.21 22.67
CA TYR A 251 12.90 17.09 21.50
C TYR A 251 11.45 17.35 21.07
N LEU A 252 10.58 16.33 21.13
CA LEU A 252 9.17 16.47 20.76
C LEU A 252 8.40 17.34 21.75
N ARG A 253 8.80 17.36 23.02
CA ARG A 253 8.18 18.21 24.07
C ARG A 253 8.31 19.71 23.80
N ASN A 254 9.36 20.12 23.08
CA ASN A 254 9.56 21.53 22.71
C ASN A 254 8.80 21.93 21.45
N ILE A 255 8.30 20.96 20.68
CA ILE A 255 7.69 21.17 19.36
C ILE A 255 6.17 20.98 19.42
N HIS A 256 5.71 19.96 20.14
CA HIS A 256 4.31 19.61 20.23
C HIS A 256 3.78 19.73 21.65
N SER A 257 2.58 20.29 21.78
CA SER A 257 1.83 20.27 23.03
C SER A 257 1.24 18.88 23.28
N ASN A 258 0.94 18.57 24.55
CA ASN A 258 0.33 17.29 24.93
C ASN A 258 -1.01 17.06 24.19
N ILE A 259 -1.79 18.13 24.01
CA ILE A 259 -3.05 18.12 23.27
C ILE A 259 -2.83 17.82 21.77
N SER A 260 -1.80 18.41 21.17
CA SER A 260 -1.46 18.15 19.76
C SER A 260 -1.07 16.68 19.54
N MET A 261 -0.26 16.12 20.43
CA MET A 261 0.15 14.71 20.36
C MET A 261 -1.01 13.76 20.64
N GLN A 262 -1.88 14.09 21.59
CA GLN A 262 -3.08 13.31 21.89
C GLN A 262 -3.98 13.22 20.65
N LYS A 263 -4.29 14.35 20.01
CA LYS A 263 -5.12 14.36 18.79
C LYS A 263 -4.50 13.54 17.67
N LEU A 264 -3.19 13.63 17.48
CA LEU A 264 -2.47 12.87 16.47
C LEU A 264 -2.63 11.35 16.70
N VAL A 265 -2.39 10.89 17.94
CA VAL A 265 -2.54 9.49 18.33
C VAL A 265 -3.99 9.03 18.20
N GLU A 266 -4.95 9.88 18.55
CA GLU A 266 -6.37 9.59 18.39
C GLU A 266 -6.77 9.41 16.91
N THR A 267 -6.33 10.31 16.03
CA THR A 267 -6.60 10.18 14.59
C THR A 267 -6.01 8.92 13.99
N GLU A 268 -4.78 8.55 14.37
CA GLU A 268 -4.18 7.30 13.90
C GLU A 268 -4.90 6.07 14.47
N ALA A 269 -5.25 6.06 15.76
CA ALA A 269 -6.03 4.97 16.35
C ALA A 269 -7.41 4.79 15.67
N ARG A 270 -8.11 5.90 15.36
CA ARG A 270 -9.36 5.88 14.59
C ARG A 270 -9.15 5.34 13.17
N ARG A 271 -8.03 5.70 12.53
CA ARG A 271 -7.68 5.23 11.19
C ARG A 271 -7.41 3.72 11.15
N PHE A 272 -6.77 3.17 12.17
CA PHE A 272 -6.59 1.72 12.30
C PHE A 272 -7.92 0.99 12.46
N LEU A 273 -8.84 1.52 13.27
CA LEU A 273 -10.16 0.91 13.48
C LEU A 273 -11.09 0.97 12.24
N GLN A 274 -10.83 1.85 11.27
CA GLN A 274 -11.59 1.94 10.02
C GLN A 274 -11.02 1.05 8.91
N LYS A 275 -9.79 0.54 9.08
CA LYS A 275 -9.13 -0.34 8.11
C LYS A 275 -9.38 -1.83 8.37
N GLU A 276 -9.90 -2.20 9.54
CA GLU A 276 -10.42 -3.55 9.86
C GLU A 276 -11.88 -3.68 9.45
#